data_AF-C5DZJ5-F1
#
_entry.id   AF-C5DZJ5-F1
#
_cell.length_a   1.000
_cell.length_b   1.000
_cell.length_c   1.000
_cell.angle_alpha   90.00
_cell.angle_beta   90.00
_cell.angle_gamma   90.00
#
_symmetry.space_group_name_H-M   'P 1'
#
loop_
_entity.id
_entity.type
_entity.pdbx_description
1 polymer ?
#
loop_
_entity_poly.entity_id
_entity_poly.type
_entity_poly.pdbx_seq_one_letter_code
_entity_poly.pdbx_strand_id
1 'polypeptide(L)'
;MIYVYPKLRDSILFLGIARNALKFESRCREKSSKTATCQYNKEIPHDIMFVIISGTKYSGVDIAVTALVNNHGFQRIYEDANEDELISYVTKNYVKDLVMSCTNLSLVEKLDKRPSAVHFSLDAPVAIRMKNFQRLAPGKDVNQFFAELDSYDFNPNSIELRERSHIKIKCMNKDIANFETRISDAINQQLESLREPNDTLNPPLRPSWDTYFMKLATLAASRSNCMKRKVGCVIVRERRVIATGYNGTPRHLTNCFNGGCPRCNDGDSQNLHTCLCLHAEENALLEAGRDRIGAHATLYCDTCPCLTCSVKIVQTGITEVVYSQSYRMDEASFKVLISAGIRVRQFSFVKEPKLVMI
;
A
#
# COMPACT_ATOMS: atom_id res chain seq x y z
N MET A 1 6.61 -4.37 56.07
CA MET A 1 7.41 -3.20 55.65
C MET A 1 6.62 -2.44 54.60
N ILE A 2 5.90 -1.41 55.03
CA ILE A 2 5.16 -0.48 54.17
C ILE A 2 5.98 0.81 54.20
N TYR A 3 6.61 1.17 53.09
CA TYR A 3 7.36 2.42 52.97
C TYR A 3 6.37 3.56 52.66
N VAL A 4 6.15 4.40 53.67
CA VAL A 4 5.49 5.71 53.56
C VAL A 4 6.56 6.72 53.15
N TYR A 5 6.40 7.40 52.01
CA TYR A 5 7.22 8.55 51.65
C TYR A 5 6.57 9.87 52.13
N PRO A 6 7.35 10.83 52.66
CA PRO A 6 6.83 12.04 53.28
C PRO A 6 6.56 13.17 52.28
N LYS A 7 5.58 14.01 52.62
CA LYS A 7 5.27 15.30 51.98
C LYS A 7 6.51 16.20 51.93
N LEU A 8 6.88 16.66 50.73
CA LEU A 8 7.75 17.82 50.53
C LEU A 8 6.96 18.94 49.85
N ARG A 9 6.92 20.07 50.54
CA ARG A 9 6.47 21.38 50.10
C ARG A 9 7.41 21.89 49.00
N ASP A 10 6.86 22.34 47.88
CA ASP A 10 7.48 23.38 47.03
C ASP A 10 6.40 24.09 46.21
N SER A 11 5.69 25.00 46.91
CA SER A 11 4.66 25.86 46.36
C SER A 11 5.27 27.19 45.91
N ILE A 12 6.09 27.21 44.86
CA ILE A 12 6.52 28.48 44.20
C ILE A 12 6.84 28.31 42.70
N LEU A 13 7.08 27.10 42.18
CA LEU A 13 7.41 26.91 40.75
C LEU A 13 6.21 26.87 39.78
N PHE A 14 4.97 26.71 40.27
CA PHE A 14 3.78 26.59 39.42
C PHE A 14 3.16 27.93 38.97
N LEU A 15 3.53 29.06 39.58
CA LEU A 15 2.99 30.38 39.26
C LEU A 15 3.67 31.07 38.07
N GLY A 16 4.87 30.63 37.67
CA GLY A 16 5.58 31.17 36.51
C GLY A 16 5.09 30.63 35.16
N ILE A 17 4.62 29.38 35.13
CA ILE A 17 4.18 28.70 33.90
C ILE A 17 2.77 29.15 33.50
N ALA A 18 1.88 29.36 34.47
CA ALA A 18 0.51 29.84 34.22
C ALA A 18 0.45 31.29 33.67
N ARG A 19 1.40 32.15 34.05
CA ARG A 19 1.47 33.54 33.54
C ARG A 19 1.94 33.63 32.09
N ASN A 20 2.74 32.68 31.61
CA ASN A 20 3.19 32.63 30.22
C ASN A 20 2.12 32.00 29.29
N ALA A 21 1.34 31.04 29.76
CA ALA A 21 0.24 30.45 28.99
C ALA A 21 -0.87 31.48 28.69
N LEU A 22 -1.28 32.28 29.68
CA LEU A 22 -2.31 33.30 29.51
C LEU A 22 -1.86 34.48 28.62
N LYS A 23 -0.57 34.85 28.64
CA LYS A 23 0.00 35.84 27.70
C LYS A 23 0.12 35.32 26.27
N PHE A 24 0.21 34.00 26.08
CA PHE A 24 0.24 33.38 24.75
C PHE A 24 -1.17 33.30 24.15
N GLU A 25 -2.18 32.97 24.95
CA GLU A 25 -3.58 32.96 24.51
C GLU A 25 -4.11 34.36 24.18
N SER A 26 -3.72 35.40 24.93
CA SER A 26 -4.14 36.79 24.62
C SER A 26 -3.48 37.33 23.35
N ARG A 27 -2.21 36.98 23.08
CA ARG A 27 -1.52 37.36 21.84
C ARG A 27 -2.06 36.65 20.59
N CYS A 28 -2.59 35.43 20.74
CA CYS A 28 -3.27 34.73 19.65
C CYS A 28 -4.67 35.28 19.39
N ARG A 29 -5.38 35.79 20.41
CA ARG A 29 -6.72 36.40 20.25
C ARG A 29 -6.70 37.81 19.67
N GLU A 30 -5.61 38.58 19.84
CA GLU A 30 -5.52 39.94 19.27
C GLU A 30 -4.98 40.00 17.82
N LYS A 31 -4.47 38.88 17.28
CA LYS A 31 -4.04 38.78 15.87
C LYS A 31 -5.07 38.12 14.95
N SER A 32 -6.27 37.81 15.43
CA SER A 32 -7.34 37.18 14.63
C SER A 32 -8.31 38.15 13.95
N SER A 33 -8.10 39.47 14.02
CA SER A 33 -9.00 40.48 13.43
C SER A 33 -8.49 41.19 12.17
N LYS A 34 -7.39 40.72 11.58
CA LYS A 34 -7.01 41.11 10.22
C LYS A 34 -6.91 39.86 9.36
N THR A 35 -7.92 39.67 8.52
CA THR A 35 -7.95 38.71 7.42
C THR A 35 -6.77 38.95 6.47
N ALA A 36 -5.60 38.44 6.83
CA ALA A 36 -4.66 37.97 5.85
C ALA A 36 -5.21 36.62 5.38
N THR A 37 -6.08 36.67 4.38
CA THR A 37 -6.37 35.50 3.56
C THR A 37 -5.03 34.97 3.09
N CYS A 38 -4.60 33.84 3.67
CA CYS A 38 -3.46 33.09 3.18
C CYS A 38 -3.83 32.67 1.75
N GLN A 39 -3.38 33.43 0.75
CA GLN A 39 -3.48 33.11 -0.67
C GLN A 39 -2.54 31.96 -1.04
N TYR A 40 -2.56 30.88 -0.25
CA TYR A 40 -1.99 29.59 -0.64
C TYR A 40 -3.10 28.65 -1.13
N ASN A 41 -4.08 29.19 -1.85
CA ASN A 41 -4.85 28.39 -2.82
C ASN A 41 -4.07 28.35 -4.13
N LYS A 42 -2.91 27.67 -4.13
CA LYS A 42 -2.53 26.99 -5.36
C LYS A 42 -3.34 25.71 -5.34
N GLU A 43 -4.35 25.62 -6.20
CA GLU A 43 -4.93 24.34 -6.58
C GLU A 43 -3.77 23.46 -7.05
N ILE A 44 -3.31 22.55 -6.18
CA ILE A 44 -2.25 21.60 -6.53
C ILE A 44 -2.93 20.58 -7.44
N PRO A 45 -2.48 20.40 -8.69
CA PRO A 45 -3.06 19.41 -9.58
C PRO A 45 -3.06 18.04 -8.89
N HIS A 46 -4.22 17.41 -8.83
CA HIS A 46 -4.53 16.31 -7.94
C HIS A 46 -3.91 14.95 -8.34
N ASP A 47 -3.19 14.92 -9.47
CA ASP A 47 -2.76 13.72 -10.19
C ASP A 47 -1.24 13.70 -10.49
N ILE A 48 -0.47 14.48 -9.73
CA ILE A 48 0.95 14.69 -10.02
C ILE A 48 1.80 13.47 -9.65
N MET A 49 2.67 13.09 -10.58
CA MET A 49 3.57 11.95 -10.44
C MET A 49 5.01 12.33 -10.74
N PHE A 50 5.92 11.73 -9.97
CA PHE A 50 7.33 11.68 -10.30
C PHE A 50 7.68 10.26 -10.75
N VAL A 51 7.85 10.07 -12.06
CA VAL A 51 8.13 8.75 -12.64
C VAL A 51 9.63 8.53 -12.76
N ILE A 52 10.11 7.49 -12.11
CA ILE A 52 11.47 6.97 -12.25
C ILE A 52 11.39 5.77 -13.18
N ILE A 53 12.22 5.72 -14.22
CA ILE A 53 12.28 4.58 -15.14
C ILE A 53 13.65 3.94 -15.06
N SER A 54 13.70 2.65 -14.70
CA SER A 54 14.86 1.79 -14.90
C SER A 54 14.52 0.69 -15.90
N GLY A 55 15.48 -0.17 -16.22
CA GLY A 55 15.24 -1.30 -17.11
C GLY A 55 16.51 -2.07 -17.40
N THR A 56 16.39 -3.18 -18.14
CA THR A 56 17.57 -3.87 -18.67
C THR A 56 18.30 -2.96 -19.66
N LYS A 57 19.60 -3.21 -19.87
CA LYS A 57 20.40 -2.37 -20.76
C LYS A 57 19.81 -2.36 -22.18
N TYR A 58 19.62 -1.18 -22.78
CA TYR A 58 18.96 -1.00 -24.09
C TYR A 58 17.50 -1.47 -24.17
N SER A 59 16.80 -1.56 -23.03
CA SER A 59 15.40 -1.96 -22.99
C SER A 59 14.42 -0.98 -23.64
N GLY A 60 14.85 0.22 -24.03
CA GLY A 60 13.95 1.26 -24.54
C GLY A 60 13.47 2.24 -23.47
N VAL A 61 14.19 2.37 -22.35
CA VAL A 61 13.92 3.38 -21.31
C VAL A 61 13.87 4.80 -21.91
N ASP A 62 14.72 5.11 -22.88
CA ASP A 62 14.73 6.41 -23.56
C ASP A 62 13.43 6.66 -24.34
N ILE A 63 12.86 5.62 -24.96
CA ILE A 63 11.57 5.67 -25.65
C ILE A 63 10.45 5.92 -24.63
N ALA A 64 10.45 5.20 -23.50
CA ALA A 64 9.49 5.38 -22.42
C ALA A 64 9.52 6.80 -21.82
N VAL A 65 10.70 7.35 -21.54
CA VAL A 65 10.87 8.72 -21.08
C VAL A 65 10.35 9.71 -22.13
N THR A 66 10.66 9.49 -23.41
CA THR A 66 10.21 10.35 -24.51
C THR A 66 8.68 10.33 -24.64
N ALA A 67 8.04 9.17 -24.49
CA ALA A 67 6.59 9.04 -24.49
C ALA A 67 5.95 9.86 -23.36
N LEU A 68 6.51 9.80 -22.13
CA LEU A 68 6.02 10.60 -21.00
C LEU A 68 6.16 12.11 -21.24
N VAL A 69 7.29 12.55 -21.80
CA VAL A 69 7.52 13.98 -22.09
C VAL A 69 6.58 14.46 -23.18
N ASN A 70 6.50 13.75 -24.31
CA ASN A 70 5.80 14.22 -25.50
C ASN A 70 4.28 14.03 -25.40
N ASN A 71 3.82 12.92 -24.83
CA ASN A 71 2.39 12.58 -24.81
C ASN A 71 1.68 13.06 -23.54
N HIS A 72 2.42 13.23 -22.44
CA HIS A 72 1.85 13.59 -21.13
C HIS A 72 2.43 14.87 -20.52
N GLY A 73 3.36 15.55 -21.19
CA GLY A 73 3.90 16.84 -20.72
C GLY A 73 4.78 16.73 -19.48
N PHE A 74 5.32 15.54 -19.17
CA PHE A 74 6.25 15.37 -18.05
C PHE A 74 7.51 16.19 -18.27
N GLN A 75 8.00 16.85 -17.22
CA GLN A 75 9.28 17.54 -17.27
C GLN A 75 10.42 16.54 -17.03
N ARG A 76 11.32 16.39 -18.02
CA ARG A 76 12.48 15.51 -17.89
C ARG A 76 13.53 16.08 -16.92
N ILE A 77 14.07 15.21 -16.09
CA ILE A 77 15.24 15.47 -15.24
C ILE A 77 16.32 14.42 -15.56
N TYR A 78 17.58 14.79 -15.36
CA TYR A 78 18.75 13.98 -15.68
C TYR A 78 19.48 13.55 -14.41
N GLU A 79 20.10 12.37 -14.46
CA GLU A 79 20.81 11.72 -13.35
C GLU A 79 22.23 12.30 -13.12
N ASP A 80 22.67 13.24 -13.94
CA ASP A 80 24.01 13.83 -13.95
C ASP A 80 24.23 14.94 -12.90
N ALA A 81 23.16 15.40 -12.25
CA ALA A 81 23.24 16.34 -11.14
C ALA A 81 23.75 15.66 -9.85
N ASN A 82 24.28 16.45 -8.91
CA ASN A 82 24.57 15.98 -7.56
C ASN A 82 23.31 15.34 -6.93
N GLU A 83 23.45 14.16 -6.32
CA GLU A 83 22.30 13.42 -5.75
C GLU A 83 21.44 14.28 -4.81
N ASP A 84 22.08 15.06 -3.93
CA ASP A 84 21.37 15.88 -2.93
C ASP A 84 20.64 17.06 -3.59
N GLU A 85 21.22 17.65 -4.63
CA GLU A 85 20.57 18.71 -5.41
C GLU A 85 19.35 18.19 -6.16
N LEU A 86 19.47 17.00 -6.77
CA LEU A 86 18.38 16.34 -7.48
C LEU A 86 17.22 16.02 -6.53
N ILE A 87 17.54 15.44 -5.37
CA ILE A 87 16.62 15.13 -4.28
C ILE A 87 15.91 16.41 -3.79
N SER A 88 16.66 17.50 -3.60
CA SER A 88 16.12 18.81 -3.21
C SER A 88 15.21 19.39 -4.30
N TYR A 89 15.61 19.26 -5.57
CA TYR A 89 14.87 19.75 -6.72
C TYR A 89 13.51 19.05 -6.85
N VAL A 90 13.49 17.71 -6.83
CA VAL A 90 12.26 16.90 -6.90
C VAL A 90 11.32 17.28 -5.77
N THR A 91 11.84 17.41 -4.54
CA THR A 91 11.01 17.82 -3.39
C THR A 91 10.44 19.23 -3.54
N LYS A 92 11.21 20.20 -4.03
CA LYS A 92 10.72 21.58 -4.25
C LYS A 92 9.72 21.68 -5.41
N ASN A 93 9.82 20.78 -6.39
CA ASN A 93 8.96 20.75 -7.56
C ASN A 93 7.88 19.64 -7.48
N TYR A 94 7.43 19.29 -6.26
CA TYR A 94 6.39 18.27 -6.04
C TYR A 94 5.04 18.57 -6.71
N VAL A 95 4.85 19.81 -7.20
CA VAL A 95 3.66 20.28 -7.92
C VAL A 95 3.75 20.08 -9.45
N LYS A 96 4.73 19.33 -9.95
CA LYS A 96 4.92 19.08 -11.39
C LYS A 96 5.05 17.59 -11.67
N ASP A 97 4.55 17.18 -12.82
CA ASP A 97 4.84 15.86 -13.38
C ASP A 97 6.32 15.83 -13.81
N LEU A 98 7.10 14.94 -13.20
CA LEU A 98 8.54 14.83 -13.40
C LEU A 98 8.89 13.42 -13.89
N VAL A 99 9.84 13.29 -14.81
CA VAL A 99 10.32 11.98 -15.27
C VAL A 99 11.83 11.94 -15.31
N MET A 100 12.43 10.82 -14.87
CA MET A 100 13.84 10.55 -15.07
C MET A 100 14.12 9.09 -15.37
N SER A 101 15.14 8.83 -16.18
CA SER A 101 15.79 7.52 -16.21
C SER A 101 16.79 7.42 -15.07
N CYS A 102 16.87 6.29 -14.39
CA CYS A 102 17.82 6.08 -13.29
C CYS A 102 18.43 4.69 -13.35
N THR A 103 19.74 4.62 -13.16
CA THR A 103 20.50 3.37 -13.09
C THR A 103 21.15 3.14 -11.73
N ASN A 104 21.15 4.16 -10.87
CA ASN A 104 21.70 4.10 -9.52
C ASN A 104 20.63 3.68 -8.49
N LEU A 105 20.83 2.51 -7.88
CA LEU A 105 19.98 1.97 -6.82
C LEU A 105 19.83 2.93 -5.62
N SER A 106 20.95 3.43 -5.09
CA SER A 106 20.97 4.31 -3.91
C SER A 106 20.16 5.59 -4.14
N LEU A 107 20.25 6.16 -5.35
CA LEU A 107 19.50 7.34 -5.71
C LEU A 107 17.98 7.06 -5.73
N VAL A 108 17.55 5.95 -6.34
CA VAL A 108 16.14 5.54 -6.32
C VAL A 108 15.65 5.35 -4.89
N GLU A 109 16.41 4.68 -4.02
CA GLU A 109 16.03 4.49 -2.60
C GLU A 109 15.81 5.80 -1.84
N LYS A 110 16.58 6.84 -2.17
CA LYS A 110 16.38 8.17 -1.59
C LYS A 110 15.16 8.85 -2.19
N LEU A 111 14.99 8.80 -3.50
CA LEU A 111 13.90 9.44 -4.23
C LEU A 111 12.53 8.82 -3.95
N ASP A 112 12.48 7.50 -3.77
CA ASP A 112 11.24 6.74 -3.56
C ASP A 112 10.55 7.03 -2.22
N LYS A 113 11.23 7.71 -1.30
CA LYS A 113 10.63 8.24 -0.06
C LYS A 113 9.57 9.31 -0.32
N ARG A 114 9.51 9.88 -1.54
CA ARG A 114 8.53 10.92 -1.89
C ARG A 114 7.21 10.25 -2.26
N PRO A 115 6.07 10.69 -1.72
CA PRO A 115 4.80 10.04 -2.00
C PRO A 115 4.39 10.04 -3.48
N SER A 116 4.83 11.04 -4.25
CA SER A 116 4.55 11.12 -5.70
C SER A 116 5.49 10.26 -6.55
N ALA A 117 6.54 9.67 -5.98
CA ALA A 117 7.47 8.84 -6.72
C ALA A 117 6.80 7.52 -7.13
N VAL A 118 6.94 7.16 -8.41
CA VAL A 118 6.51 5.86 -8.94
C VAL A 118 7.64 5.31 -9.79
N HIS A 119 8.08 4.11 -9.44
CA HIS A 119 9.19 3.45 -10.13
C HIS A 119 8.69 2.39 -11.11
N PHE A 120 9.01 2.59 -12.38
CA PHE A 120 8.75 1.67 -13.48
C PHE A 120 10.06 0.94 -13.84
N SER A 121 10.02 -0.38 -14.04
CA SER A 121 11.10 -1.11 -14.72
C SER A 121 10.64 -1.61 -16.08
N LEU A 122 11.50 -1.46 -17.09
CA LEU A 122 11.30 -1.99 -18.43
C LEU A 122 12.26 -3.14 -18.72
N ASP A 123 11.71 -4.35 -18.91
CA ASP A 123 12.47 -5.51 -19.33
C ASP A 123 12.13 -5.83 -20.79
N ALA A 124 13.14 -5.81 -21.67
CA ALA A 124 12.96 -6.14 -23.09
C ALA A 124 13.73 -7.41 -23.51
N PRO A 125 13.24 -8.17 -24.51
CA PRO A 125 13.98 -9.28 -25.09
C PRO A 125 15.27 -8.82 -25.79
N VAL A 126 16.24 -9.73 -25.88
CA VAL A 126 17.55 -9.47 -26.50
C VAL A 126 17.42 -8.92 -27.93
N ALA A 127 16.45 -9.40 -28.71
CA ALA A 127 16.21 -8.91 -30.07
C ALA A 127 15.86 -7.40 -30.11
N ILE A 128 15.02 -6.93 -29.19
CA ILE A 128 14.66 -5.52 -29.07
C ILE A 128 15.85 -4.71 -28.57
N ARG A 129 16.58 -5.24 -27.57
CA ARG A 129 17.78 -4.61 -27.02
C ARG A 129 18.87 -4.44 -28.08
N MET A 130 19.04 -5.41 -28.97
CA MET A 130 19.97 -5.31 -30.10
C MET A 130 19.57 -4.21 -31.09
N LYS A 131 18.28 -4.14 -31.46
CA LYS A 131 17.77 -3.05 -32.32
C LYS A 131 18.01 -1.68 -31.68
N ASN A 132 17.78 -1.54 -30.39
CA ASN A 132 18.03 -0.31 -29.65
C ASN A 132 19.52 0.01 -29.52
N PHE A 133 20.38 -1.00 -29.32
CA PHE A 133 21.83 -0.84 -29.31
C PHE A 133 22.36 -0.26 -30.61
N GLN A 134 21.92 -0.79 -31.75
CA GLN A 134 22.31 -0.29 -33.07
C GLN A 134 21.92 1.19 -33.28
N ARG A 135 20.77 1.60 -32.71
CA ARG A 135 20.31 3.00 -32.74
C ARG A 135 21.12 3.92 -31.81
N LEU A 136 21.42 3.46 -30.60
CA LEU A 136 22.01 4.28 -29.53
C LEU A 136 23.55 4.30 -29.54
N ALA A 137 24.18 3.27 -30.09
CA ALA A 137 25.63 3.12 -30.15
C ALA A 137 26.08 2.69 -31.56
N PRO A 138 25.84 3.53 -32.59
CA PRO A 138 26.19 3.19 -33.96
C PRO A 138 27.70 2.95 -34.08
N GLY A 139 28.08 1.88 -34.80
CA GLY A 139 29.48 1.51 -35.04
C GLY A 139 30.14 0.65 -33.96
N LYS A 140 29.46 0.36 -32.84
CA LYS A 140 29.91 -0.66 -31.89
C LYS A 140 29.63 -2.07 -32.40
N ASP A 141 30.51 -3.01 -32.06
CA ASP A 141 30.37 -4.41 -32.46
C ASP A 141 29.43 -5.21 -31.55
N VAL A 142 29.09 -6.43 -31.99
CA VAL A 142 28.19 -7.33 -31.26
C VAL A 142 28.83 -7.87 -29.98
N ASN A 143 30.15 -7.98 -29.89
CA ASN A 143 30.83 -8.45 -28.68
C ASN A 143 30.74 -7.39 -27.56
N GLN A 144 30.84 -6.11 -27.93
CA GLN A 144 30.62 -4.98 -27.03
C GLN A 144 29.18 -4.95 -26.53
N PHE A 145 28.20 -5.26 -27.38
CA PHE A 145 26.81 -5.41 -26.95
C PHE A 145 26.68 -6.47 -25.84
N PHE A 146 27.19 -7.68 -26.06
CA PHE A 146 27.13 -8.74 -25.06
C PHE A 146 27.87 -8.38 -23.77
N ALA A 147 29.06 -7.79 -23.86
CA ALA A 147 29.81 -7.33 -22.69
C ALA A 147 29.03 -6.29 -21.87
N GLU A 148 28.35 -5.35 -22.53
CA GLU A 148 27.51 -4.36 -21.85
C GLU A 148 26.23 -4.97 -21.26
N LEU A 149 25.62 -5.98 -21.89
CA LEU A 149 24.50 -6.70 -21.29
C LEU A 149 24.94 -7.47 -20.06
N ASP A 150 26.01 -8.24 -20.15
CA ASP A 150 26.48 -9.08 -19.06
C ASP A 150 26.90 -8.22 -17.85
N SER A 151 27.67 -7.16 -18.12
CA SER A 151 28.10 -6.22 -17.08
C SER A 151 26.92 -5.56 -16.36
N TYR A 152 25.81 -5.29 -17.06
CA TYR A 152 24.66 -4.60 -16.47
C TYR A 152 23.65 -5.57 -15.85
N ASP A 153 23.28 -6.65 -16.55
CA ASP A 153 22.21 -7.57 -16.14
C ASP A 153 22.62 -8.48 -14.98
N PHE A 154 23.92 -8.78 -14.86
CA PHE A 154 24.48 -9.55 -13.74
C PHE A 154 25.08 -8.67 -12.65
N ASN A 155 24.89 -7.35 -12.72
CA ASN A 155 25.22 -6.46 -11.62
C ASN A 155 24.14 -6.56 -10.52
N PRO A 156 24.50 -6.88 -9.25
CA PRO A 156 23.53 -6.98 -8.15
C PRO A 156 22.67 -5.72 -7.97
N ASN A 157 23.27 -4.52 -8.09
CA ASN A 157 22.55 -3.27 -7.91
C ASN A 157 21.50 -3.05 -9.02
N SER A 158 21.82 -3.43 -10.26
CA SER A 158 20.89 -3.34 -11.39
C SER A 158 19.73 -4.32 -11.27
N ILE A 159 19.99 -5.52 -10.72
CA ILE A 159 18.94 -6.52 -10.45
C ILE A 159 18.01 -6.01 -9.35
N GLU A 160 18.56 -5.58 -8.22
CA GLU A 160 17.78 -5.08 -7.09
C GLU A 160 16.98 -3.82 -7.46
N LEU A 161 17.57 -2.94 -8.27
CA LEU A 161 16.89 -1.77 -8.82
C LEU A 161 15.65 -2.17 -9.63
N ARG A 162 15.72 -3.18 -10.49
CA ARG A 162 14.54 -3.59 -11.27
C ARG A 162 13.52 -4.33 -10.41
N GLU A 163 13.99 -5.17 -9.48
CA GLU A 163 13.09 -5.99 -8.65
C GLU A 163 12.22 -5.18 -7.69
N ARG A 164 12.72 -4.03 -7.21
CA ARG A 164 11.98 -3.14 -6.31
C ARG A 164 10.95 -2.24 -6.99
N SER A 165 10.94 -2.18 -8.32
CA SER A 165 10.03 -1.31 -9.05
C SER A 165 8.57 -1.62 -8.73
N HIS A 166 7.76 -0.56 -8.66
CA HIS A 166 6.32 -0.66 -8.39
C HIS A 166 5.57 -1.30 -9.56
N ILE A 167 6.00 -0.97 -10.78
CA ILE A 167 5.40 -1.40 -12.04
C ILE A 167 6.49 -2.02 -12.89
N LYS A 168 6.26 -3.27 -13.31
CA LYS A 168 7.20 -4.02 -14.16
C LYS A 168 6.57 -4.21 -15.54
N ILE A 169 7.09 -3.52 -16.54
CA ILE A 169 6.69 -3.68 -17.94
C ILE A 169 7.63 -4.69 -18.57
N LYS A 170 7.09 -5.85 -18.97
CA LYS A 170 7.83 -6.91 -19.67
C LYS A 170 7.38 -6.98 -21.12
N CYS A 171 8.29 -6.66 -22.02
CA CYS A 171 8.04 -6.68 -23.45
C CYS A 171 8.20 -8.11 -23.99
N MET A 172 7.26 -8.56 -24.82
CA MET A 172 7.29 -9.88 -25.41
C MET A 172 7.83 -9.85 -26.86
N ASN A 173 8.32 -10.98 -27.36
CA ASN A 173 8.93 -11.07 -28.70
C ASN A 173 7.96 -10.73 -29.85
N LYS A 174 6.65 -10.90 -29.65
CA LYS A 174 5.62 -10.62 -30.67
C LYS A 174 5.46 -9.11 -30.94
N ASP A 175 6.06 -8.26 -30.10
CA ASP A 175 5.85 -6.81 -30.10
C ASP A 175 6.99 -6.01 -30.74
N ILE A 176 7.98 -6.68 -31.35
CA ILE A 176 9.16 -6.05 -31.98
C ILE A 176 8.77 -5.00 -33.04
N ALA A 177 7.70 -5.25 -33.81
CA ALA A 177 7.29 -4.38 -34.91
C ALA A 177 6.68 -3.05 -34.43
N ASN A 178 5.90 -3.08 -33.34
CA ASN A 178 5.15 -1.93 -32.82
C ASN A 178 5.61 -1.52 -31.42
N PHE A 179 6.88 -1.76 -31.12
CA PHE A 179 7.45 -1.66 -29.79
C PHE A 179 7.20 -0.32 -29.09
N GLU A 180 7.42 0.79 -29.80
CA GLU A 180 7.28 2.15 -29.25
C GLU A 180 5.82 2.47 -28.89
N THR A 181 4.89 2.09 -29.78
CA THR A 181 3.45 2.26 -29.56
C THR A 181 2.99 1.42 -28.36
N ARG A 182 3.42 0.15 -28.29
CA ARG A 182 3.06 -0.77 -27.20
C ARG A 182 3.54 -0.30 -25.83
N ILE A 183 4.76 0.21 -25.74
CA ILE A 183 5.28 0.82 -24.51
C ILE A 183 4.44 2.04 -24.12
N SER A 184 4.17 2.92 -25.08
CA SER A 184 3.40 4.13 -24.84
C SER A 184 1.99 3.77 -24.33
N ASP A 185 1.29 2.87 -25.00
CA ASP A 185 -0.04 2.40 -24.60
C ASP A 185 -0.05 1.79 -23.19
N ALA A 186 0.96 0.98 -22.86
CA ALA A 186 1.06 0.39 -21.54
C ALA A 186 1.34 1.44 -20.45
N ILE A 187 2.22 2.41 -20.71
CA ILE A 187 2.46 3.53 -19.80
C ILE A 187 1.16 4.32 -19.61
N ASN A 188 0.45 4.67 -20.68
CA ASN A 188 -0.82 5.40 -20.62
C ASN A 188 -1.82 4.69 -19.71
N GLN A 189 -2.03 3.38 -19.94
CA GLN A 189 -2.92 2.56 -19.13
C GLN A 189 -2.49 2.52 -17.66
N GLN A 190 -1.19 2.52 -17.37
CA GLN A 190 -0.71 2.56 -16.00
C GLN A 190 -0.96 3.90 -15.34
N LEU A 191 -0.65 5.00 -16.02
CA LEU A 191 -0.90 6.36 -15.52
C LEU A 191 -2.38 6.58 -15.23
N GLU A 192 -3.26 6.18 -16.15
CA GLU A 192 -4.71 6.25 -15.95
C GLU A 192 -5.15 5.48 -14.70
N SER A 193 -4.63 4.27 -14.50
CA SER A 193 -4.97 3.47 -13.31
C SER A 193 -4.44 4.07 -12.00
N LEU A 194 -3.31 4.78 -12.05
CA LEU A 194 -2.71 5.44 -10.88
C LEU A 194 -3.42 6.76 -10.54
N ARG A 195 -4.13 7.36 -11.51
CA ARG A 195 -4.91 8.59 -11.36
C ARG A 195 -6.38 8.32 -11.00
N GLU A 196 -6.76 7.07 -10.73
CA GLU A 196 -8.17 6.75 -10.51
C GLU A 196 -8.81 7.51 -9.32
N PRO A 197 -10.07 7.95 -9.44
CA PRO A 197 -10.58 9.15 -8.75
C PRO A 197 -11.09 8.92 -7.33
N ASN A 198 -10.89 7.74 -6.74
CA ASN A 198 -11.66 7.35 -5.54
C ASN A 198 -11.28 8.15 -4.28
N ASP A 199 -10.19 8.92 -4.30
CA ASP A 199 -9.80 9.84 -3.23
C ASP A 199 -8.75 10.84 -3.81
N THR A 200 -9.22 11.94 -4.43
CA THR A 200 -8.46 12.90 -5.27
C THR A 200 -7.36 13.72 -4.56
N LEU A 201 -6.92 13.28 -3.39
CA LEU A 201 -5.84 13.90 -2.61
C LEU A 201 -4.74 12.88 -2.23
N ASN A 202 -4.83 11.66 -2.74
CA ASN A 202 -3.92 10.60 -2.37
C ASN A 202 -2.76 10.48 -3.39
N PRO A 203 -1.51 10.38 -2.91
CA PRO A 203 -0.38 10.04 -3.76
C PRO A 203 -0.64 8.74 -4.55
N PRO A 204 -0.05 8.57 -5.75
CA PRO A 204 -0.42 7.54 -6.73
C PRO A 204 -0.37 6.10 -6.21
N LEU A 205 0.53 5.81 -5.26
CA LEU A 205 0.69 4.48 -4.66
C LEU A 205 0.10 4.35 -3.26
N ARG A 206 -0.57 5.40 -2.76
CA ARG A 206 -1.20 5.37 -1.45
C ARG A 206 -2.41 4.44 -1.50
N PRO A 207 -2.47 3.39 -0.66
CA PRO A 207 -3.62 2.49 -0.65
C PRO A 207 -4.88 3.25 -0.23
N SER A 208 -6.00 2.93 -0.87
CA SER A 208 -7.32 3.32 -0.37
C SER A 208 -7.55 2.77 1.05
N TRP A 209 -8.53 3.33 1.76
CA TRP A 209 -8.88 2.84 3.09
C TRP A 209 -9.22 1.35 3.10
N ASP A 210 -10.00 0.88 2.13
CA ASP A 210 -10.34 -0.53 2.02
C ASP A 210 -9.10 -1.40 1.78
N THR A 211 -8.21 -0.99 0.86
CA THR A 211 -6.95 -1.69 0.62
C THR A 211 -6.10 -1.75 1.90
N TYR A 212 -6.00 -0.63 2.63
CA TYR A 212 -5.25 -0.56 3.88
C TYR A 212 -5.81 -1.51 4.95
N PHE A 213 -7.11 -1.45 5.22
CA PHE A 213 -7.74 -2.30 6.24
C PHE A 213 -7.78 -3.78 5.84
N MET A 214 -7.95 -4.08 4.56
CA MET A 214 -7.87 -5.46 4.08
C MET A 214 -6.44 -6.01 4.17
N LYS A 215 -5.41 -5.20 3.85
CA LYS A 215 -4.00 -5.58 4.08
C LYS A 215 -3.72 -5.83 5.56
N LEU A 216 -4.31 -5.05 6.48
CA LEU A 216 -4.22 -5.29 7.92
C LEU A 216 -4.91 -6.61 8.34
N ALA A 217 -6.04 -6.96 7.73
CA ALA A 217 -6.69 -8.25 7.95
C ALA A 217 -5.78 -9.41 7.50
N THR A 218 -5.23 -9.32 6.29
CA THR A 218 -4.26 -10.30 5.78
C THR A 218 -3.00 -10.38 6.66
N LEU A 219 -2.50 -9.25 7.18
CA LEU A 219 -1.39 -9.23 8.13
C LEU A 219 -1.77 -9.94 9.44
N ALA A 220 -2.97 -9.70 9.99
CA ALA A 220 -3.45 -10.40 11.17
C ALA A 220 -3.54 -11.91 10.93
N ALA A 221 -4.02 -12.33 9.75
CA ALA A 221 -4.08 -13.74 9.35
C ALA A 221 -2.72 -14.43 9.34
N SER A 222 -1.63 -13.69 9.11
CA SER A 222 -0.27 -14.26 9.15
C SER A 222 0.11 -14.82 10.53
N ARG A 223 -0.57 -14.37 11.60
CA ARG A 223 -0.44 -14.91 12.96
C ARG A 223 -1.34 -16.11 13.27
N SER A 224 -2.23 -16.48 12.34
CA SER A 224 -3.09 -17.65 12.50
C SER A 224 -2.26 -18.91 12.73
N ASN A 225 -2.72 -19.71 13.68
CA ASN A 225 -2.11 -20.98 14.05
C ASN A 225 -3.02 -22.17 13.69
N CYS A 226 -4.11 -21.93 12.96
CA CYS A 226 -5.03 -22.99 12.55
C CYS A 226 -4.45 -23.82 11.40
N MET A 227 -4.57 -25.14 11.48
CA MET A 227 -4.10 -26.09 10.46
C MET A 227 -4.93 -26.07 9.18
N LYS A 228 -6.20 -25.63 9.25
CA LYS A 228 -7.14 -25.71 8.12
C LYS A 228 -7.11 -24.46 7.22
N ARG A 229 -6.98 -23.28 7.80
CA ARG A 229 -7.03 -22.00 7.06
C ARG A 229 -6.45 -20.87 7.90
N LYS A 230 -5.80 -19.91 7.24
CA LYS A 230 -5.37 -18.65 7.86
C LYS A 230 -6.39 -17.56 7.53
N VAL A 231 -7.03 -17.02 8.56
CA VAL A 231 -8.04 -15.97 8.42
C VAL A 231 -7.70 -14.86 9.39
N GLY A 232 -7.79 -13.62 8.92
CA GLY A 232 -7.66 -12.42 9.72
C GLY A 232 -8.86 -11.50 9.55
N CYS A 233 -9.09 -10.69 10.58
CA CYS A 233 -10.20 -9.77 10.69
C CYS A 233 -9.75 -8.47 11.35
N VAL A 234 -10.29 -7.34 10.91
CA VAL A 234 -10.09 -6.01 11.49
C VAL A 234 -11.44 -5.32 11.61
N ILE A 235 -11.71 -4.75 12.78
CA ILE A 235 -12.89 -3.89 12.99
C ILE A 235 -12.43 -2.45 13.02
N VAL A 236 -13.11 -1.61 12.24
CA VAL A 236 -12.75 -0.21 12.01
C VAL A 236 -13.95 0.67 12.31
N ARG A 237 -13.70 1.83 12.91
CA ARG A 237 -14.66 2.92 13.02
C ARG A 237 -13.95 4.24 12.78
N GLU A 238 -14.56 5.15 12.01
CA GLU A 238 -13.98 6.46 11.70
C GLU A 238 -12.53 6.36 11.18
N ARG A 239 -12.27 5.37 10.32
CA ARG A 239 -10.92 5.07 9.76
C ARG A 239 -9.87 4.75 10.83
N ARG A 240 -10.27 4.31 12.02
CA ARG A 240 -9.40 3.83 13.10
C ARG A 240 -9.69 2.38 13.42
N VAL A 241 -8.61 1.60 13.59
CA VAL A 241 -8.72 0.20 14.02
C VAL A 241 -9.17 0.16 15.48
N ILE A 242 -10.27 -0.55 15.74
CA ILE A 242 -10.77 -0.82 17.08
C ILE A 242 -10.15 -2.10 17.62
N ALA A 243 -10.16 -3.16 16.80
CA ALA A 243 -9.64 -4.47 17.16
C ALA A 243 -9.19 -5.24 15.92
N THR A 244 -8.30 -6.19 16.14
CA THR A 244 -7.86 -7.18 15.16
C THR A 244 -8.11 -8.58 15.71
N GLY A 245 -8.26 -9.55 14.81
CA GLY A 245 -8.43 -10.95 15.17
C GLY A 245 -7.83 -11.84 14.11
N TYR A 246 -7.39 -13.02 14.53
CA TYR A 246 -7.01 -14.13 13.66
C TYR A 246 -7.55 -15.42 14.26
N ASN A 247 -7.72 -16.45 13.44
CA ASN A 247 -8.28 -17.71 13.92
C ASN A 247 -7.23 -18.58 14.63
N GLY A 248 -7.63 -19.26 15.71
CA GLY A 248 -6.74 -20.05 16.55
C GLY A 248 -7.44 -20.61 17.78
N THR A 249 -6.75 -21.48 18.54
CA THR A 249 -7.28 -22.00 19.81
C THR A 249 -7.41 -20.89 20.86
N PRO A 250 -8.25 -21.09 21.90
CA PRO A 250 -8.43 -20.11 22.97
C PRO A 250 -7.13 -19.75 23.69
N ARG A 251 -7.13 -18.58 24.35
CA ARG A 251 -6.00 -18.12 25.17
C ARG A 251 -5.60 -19.21 26.18
N HIS A 252 -4.30 -19.37 26.39
CA HIS A 252 -3.70 -20.32 27.34
C HIS A 252 -3.86 -21.80 27.01
N LEU A 253 -4.44 -22.15 25.86
CA LEU A 253 -4.43 -23.52 25.36
C LEU A 253 -3.32 -23.74 24.33
N THR A 254 -2.98 -25.00 24.12
CA THR A 254 -2.04 -25.40 23.07
C THR A 254 -2.55 -24.89 21.72
N ASN A 255 -1.63 -24.37 20.92
CA ASN A 255 -1.94 -23.88 19.59
C ASN A 255 -2.33 -25.02 18.64
N CYS A 256 -3.17 -24.73 17.64
CA CYS A 256 -3.67 -25.76 16.72
C CYS A 256 -2.55 -26.45 15.91
N PHE A 257 -1.51 -25.75 15.45
CA PHE A 257 -0.32 -26.34 14.81
C PHE A 257 0.42 -27.32 15.73
N ASN A 258 0.35 -27.10 17.04
CA ASN A 258 0.95 -27.96 18.06
C ASN A 258 -0.02 -29.04 18.57
N GLY A 259 -1.05 -29.38 17.79
CA GLY A 259 -2.03 -30.42 18.16
C GLY A 259 -3.16 -29.95 19.08
N GLY A 260 -3.27 -28.65 19.37
CA GLY A 260 -4.24 -28.13 20.34
C GLY A 260 -5.72 -28.20 19.93
N CYS A 261 -6.02 -28.55 18.69
CA CYS A 261 -7.38 -28.80 18.21
C CYS A 261 -7.42 -30.16 17.49
N PRO A 262 -7.90 -31.24 18.13
CA PRO A 262 -7.92 -32.57 17.54
C PRO A 262 -8.61 -32.58 16.17
N ARG A 263 -9.80 -31.97 16.08
CA ARG A 263 -10.57 -31.89 14.83
C ARG A 263 -9.83 -31.21 13.67
N CYS A 264 -9.04 -30.17 13.95
CA CYS A 264 -8.26 -29.53 12.90
C CYS A 264 -7.05 -30.38 12.45
N ASN A 265 -6.52 -31.23 13.33
CA ASN A 265 -5.35 -32.06 13.07
C ASN A 265 -5.69 -33.45 12.51
N ASP A 266 -6.94 -33.91 12.67
CA ASP A 266 -7.39 -35.25 12.26
C ASP A 266 -7.62 -35.42 10.75
N GLY A 267 -7.33 -34.40 9.93
CA GLY A 267 -7.51 -34.45 8.48
C GLY A 267 -8.97 -34.38 8.01
N ASP A 268 -9.92 -34.85 8.81
CA ASP A 268 -11.35 -34.81 8.51
C ASP A 268 -11.91 -33.36 8.53
N SER A 269 -12.91 -33.12 7.68
CA SER A 269 -13.63 -31.86 7.57
C SER A 269 -15.02 -31.92 8.22
N GLN A 270 -15.48 -33.10 8.65
CA GLN A 270 -16.74 -33.26 9.36
C GLN A 270 -16.69 -32.70 10.79
N ASN A 271 -17.84 -32.70 11.47
CA ASN A 271 -17.99 -32.32 12.89
C ASN A 271 -17.48 -30.92 13.24
N LEU A 272 -17.92 -29.89 12.51
CA LEU A 272 -17.51 -28.50 12.76
C LEU A 272 -17.70 -28.05 14.22
N HIS A 273 -18.71 -28.60 14.90
CA HIS A 273 -19.05 -28.28 16.28
C HIS A 273 -18.01 -28.72 17.32
N THR A 274 -17.08 -29.62 17.00
CA THR A 274 -15.99 -30.05 17.91
C THR A 274 -14.72 -29.22 17.75
N CYS A 275 -14.72 -28.23 16.87
CA CYS A 275 -13.59 -27.33 16.66
C CYS A 275 -13.36 -26.45 17.89
N LEU A 276 -12.14 -26.48 18.43
CA LEU A 276 -11.75 -25.58 19.53
C LEU A 276 -11.33 -24.19 19.03
N CYS A 277 -10.95 -24.06 17.76
CA CYS A 277 -10.47 -22.79 17.24
C CYS A 277 -11.60 -21.75 17.16
N LEU A 278 -11.35 -20.56 17.73
CA LEU A 278 -12.16 -19.38 17.45
C LEU A 278 -11.82 -18.84 16.05
N HIS A 279 -12.82 -18.27 15.41
CA HIS A 279 -12.71 -17.58 14.15
C HIS A 279 -12.07 -16.19 14.34
N ALA A 280 -11.56 -15.61 13.24
CA ALA A 280 -10.92 -14.31 13.29
C ALA A 280 -11.91 -13.20 13.68
N GLU A 281 -13.12 -13.29 13.13
CA GLU A 281 -14.24 -12.40 13.40
C GLU A 281 -14.63 -12.45 14.88
N GLU A 282 -14.72 -13.65 15.46
CA GLU A 282 -15.02 -13.84 16.88
C GLU A 282 -13.95 -13.21 17.76
N ASN A 283 -12.67 -13.47 17.47
CA ASN A 283 -11.58 -12.89 18.23
C ASN A 283 -11.57 -11.35 18.14
N ALA A 284 -11.82 -10.79 16.96
CA ALA A 284 -11.90 -9.34 16.78
C ALA A 284 -13.09 -8.75 17.54
N LEU A 285 -14.26 -9.39 17.51
CA LEU A 285 -15.47 -8.94 18.22
C LEU A 285 -15.32 -9.05 19.74
N LEU A 286 -14.75 -10.16 20.24
CA LEU A 286 -14.49 -10.37 21.67
C LEU A 286 -13.48 -9.36 22.20
N GLU A 287 -12.43 -9.08 21.43
CA GLU A 287 -11.46 -8.06 21.79
C GLU A 287 -12.14 -6.69 21.78
N ALA A 288 -12.81 -6.29 20.69
CA ALA A 288 -13.48 -4.99 20.62
C ALA A 288 -14.50 -4.78 21.75
N GLY A 289 -15.35 -5.75 22.02
CA GLY A 289 -16.51 -5.57 22.89
C GLY A 289 -17.57 -4.66 22.27
N ARG A 290 -18.83 -4.86 22.64
CA ARG A 290 -19.98 -4.16 22.04
C ARG A 290 -19.87 -2.64 22.12
N ASP A 291 -19.46 -2.13 23.27
CA ASP A 291 -19.43 -0.69 23.54
C ASP A 291 -18.41 0.06 22.65
N ARG A 292 -17.31 -0.60 22.28
CA ARG A 292 -16.28 0.03 21.43
C ARG A 292 -16.62 -0.01 19.94
N ILE A 293 -17.44 -0.97 19.49
CA ILE A 293 -17.87 -1.08 18.08
C ILE A 293 -18.70 0.15 17.70
N GLY A 294 -19.64 0.57 18.55
CA GLY A 294 -20.46 1.78 18.37
C GLY A 294 -21.13 1.88 16.99
N ALA A 295 -21.58 3.08 16.63
CA ALA A 295 -22.25 3.31 15.35
C ALA A 295 -21.25 3.30 14.19
N HIS A 296 -21.72 2.86 13.00
CA HIS A 296 -20.98 2.95 11.74
C HIS A 296 -19.64 2.19 11.70
N ALA A 297 -19.51 1.12 12.48
CA ALA A 297 -18.35 0.23 12.39
C ALA A 297 -18.42 -0.66 11.13
N THR A 298 -17.24 -0.91 10.55
CA THR A 298 -17.02 -1.78 9.40
C THR A 298 -16.08 -2.92 9.80
N LEU A 299 -16.43 -4.14 9.41
CA LEU A 299 -15.60 -5.33 9.57
C LEU A 299 -14.92 -5.68 8.25
N TYR A 300 -13.60 -5.77 8.25
CA TYR A 300 -12.79 -6.25 7.13
C TYR A 300 -12.28 -7.65 7.46
N CYS A 301 -12.53 -8.64 6.60
CA CYS A 301 -12.09 -10.02 6.82
C CYS A 301 -11.54 -10.64 5.54
N ASP A 302 -10.51 -11.49 5.63
CA ASP A 302 -9.99 -12.17 4.43
C ASP A 302 -11.03 -13.09 3.78
N THR A 303 -11.92 -13.69 4.57
CA THR A 303 -12.96 -14.59 4.08
C THR A 303 -14.34 -14.07 4.43
N CYS A 304 -15.35 -14.45 3.62
CA CYS A 304 -16.74 -14.26 4.01
C CYS A 304 -16.99 -14.85 5.41
N PRO A 305 -17.60 -14.09 6.34
CA PRO A 305 -17.96 -14.63 7.64
C PRO A 305 -18.91 -15.82 7.53
N CYS A 306 -18.70 -16.84 8.37
CA CYS A 306 -19.63 -17.96 8.45
C CYS A 306 -20.94 -17.55 9.14
N LEU A 307 -21.94 -18.44 9.14
CA LEU A 307 -23.25 -18.16 9.73
C LEU A 307 -23.17 -17.77 11.21
N THR A 308 -22.38 -18.50 12.01
CA THR A 308 -22.23 -18.23 13.44
C THR A 308 -21.55 -16.90 13.71
N CYS A 309 -20.55 -16.53 12.89
CA CYS A 309 -19.93 -15.21 12.97
C CYS A 309 -20.89 -14.11 12.52
N SER A 310 -21.65 -14.33 11.45
CA SER A 310 -22.63 -13.38 10.91
C SER A 310 -23.68 -12.99 11.95
N VAL A 311 -24.22 -13.97 12.69
CA VAL A 311 -25.15 -13.70 13.80
C VAL A 311 -24.51 -12.80 14.88
N LYS A 312 -23.24 -13.04 15.24
CA LYS A 312 -22.51 -12.24 16.23
C LYS A 312 -22.19 -10.83 15.72
N ILE A 313 -21.86 -10.70 14.44
CA ILE A 313 -21.63 -9.41 13.76
C ILE A 313 -22.90 -8.56 13.83
N VAL A 314 -24.07 -9.14 13.53
CA VAL A 314 -25.37 -8.46 13.67
C VAL A 314 -25.60 -8.00 15.11
N GLN A 315 -25.42 -8.90 16.08
CA GLN A 315 -25.69 -8.61 17.49
C GLN A 315 -24.80 -7.49 18.07
N THR A 316 -23.60 -7.32 17.52
CA THR A 316 -22.61 -6.35 18.01
C THR A 316 -22.77 -4.95 17.43
N GLY A 317 -23.63 -4.77 16.43
CA GLY A 317 -23.96 -3.47 15.84
C GLY A 317 -23.06 -3.04 14.68
N ILE A 318 -22.32 -3.97 14.08
CA ILE A 318 -21.55 -3.70 12.85
C ILE A 318 -22.51 -3.38 11.70
N THR A 319 -22.17 -2.37 10.90
CA THR A 319 -23.04 -1.86 9.83
C THR A 319 -22.58 -2.23 8.42
N GLU A 320 -21.32 -2.64 8.27
CA GLU A 320 -20.77 -3.06 6.99
C GLU A 320 -19.74 -4.19 7.17
N VAL A 321 -19.78 -5.17 6.26
CA VAL A 321 -18.82 -6.26 6.15
C VAL A 321 -18.18 -6.21 4.77
N VAL A 322 -16.85 -6.12 4.77
CA VAL A 322 -16.01 -6.14 3.57
C VAL A 322 -15.14 -7.40 3.63
N TYR A 323 -15.13 -8.20 2.57
CA TYR A 323 -14.35 -9.44 2.54
C TYR A 323 -13.61 -9.67 1.22
N SER A 324 -12.46 -10.34 1.22
CA SER A 324 -11.63 -10.46 0.00
C SER A 324 -11.77 -11.77 -0.77
N GLN A 325 -11.77 -12.91 -0.10
CA GLN A 325 -11.81 -14.22 -0.75
C GLN A 325 -13.23 -14.67 -1.06
N SER A 326 -13.44 -15.16 -2.28
CA SER A 326 -14.70 -15.69 -2.80
C SER A 326 -15.12 -17.04 -2.23
N TYR A 327 -14.59 -17.45 -1.06
CA TYR A 327 -15.04 -18.68 -0.41
C TYR A 327 -16.57 -18.59 -0.32
N ARG A 328 -17.24 -19.51 -1.05
CA ARG A 328 -18.67 -19.44 -1.36
C ARG A 328 -19.42 -18.90 -0.16
N MET A 329 -19.89 -17.67 -0.28
CA MET A 329 -20.71 -17.08 0.76
C MET A 329 -21.92 -17.99 0.89
N ASP A 330 -22.02 -18.63 2.04
CA ASP A 330 -23.16 -19.47 2.37
C ASP A 330 -24.42 -18.58 2.34
N GLU A 331 -25.44 -18.99 1.57
CA GLU A 331 -26.64 -18.18 1.34
C GLU A 331 -27.32 -17.79 2.65
N ALA A 332 -27.26 -18.66 3.66
CA ALA A 332 -27.81 -18.37 4.99
C ALA A 332 -27.03 -17.24 5.68
N SER A 333 -25.70 -17.23 5.59
CA SER A 333 -24.85 -16.19 6.16
C SER A 333 -25.15 -14.82 5.53
N PHE A 334 -25.26 -14.76 4.19
CA PHE A 334 -25.64 -13.54 3.48
C PHE A 334 -27.04 -13.06 3.88
N LYS A 335 -28.02 -13.98 3.92
CA LYS A 335 -29.40 -13.68 4.29
C LYS A 335 -29.49 -13.05 5.69
N VAL A 336 -28.73 -13.56 6.67
CA VAL A 336 -28.69 -12.99 8.03
C VAL A 336 -28.17 -11.55 8.02
N LEU A 337 -27.04 -11.30 7.34
CA LEU A 337 -26.43 -9.96 7.29
C LEU A 337 -27.37 -8.95 6.60
N ILE A 338 -27.90 -9.30 5.43
CA ILE A 338 -28.78 -8.41 4.66
C ILE A 338 -30.11 -8.17 5.39
N SER A 339 -30.71 -9.20 6.00
CA SER A 339 -31.98 -9.05 6.73
C SER A 339 -31.84 -8.13 7.95
N ALA A 340 -30.63 -8.02 8.50
CA ALA A 340 -30.31 -7.10 9.59
C ALA A 340 -29.90 -5.69 9.12
N GLY A 341 -29.91 -5.42 7.81
CA GLY A 341 -29.53 -4.13 7.23
C GLY A 341 -28.01 -3.90 7.15
N ILE A 342 -27.19 -4.95 7.27
CA ILE A 342 -25.73 -4.83 7.11
C ILE A 342 -25.36 -4.76 5.63
N ARG A 343 -24.56 -3.77 5.24
CA ARG A 343 -23.99 -3.71 3.89
C ARG A 343 -22.91 -4.78 3.74
N VAL A 344 -22.93 -5.54 2.65
CA VAL A 344 -21.96 -6.60 2.40
C VAL A 344 -21.29 -6.35 1.06
N ARG A 345 -19.96 -6.29 1.03
CA ARG A 345 -19.19 -6.00 -0.17
C ARG A 345 -17.99 -6.92 -0.30
N GLN A 346 -17.81 -7.48 -1.48
CA GLN A 346 -16.58 -8.18 -1.83
C GLN A 346 -15.53 -7.18 -2.29
N PHE A 347 -14.31 -7.30 -1.77
CA PHE A 347 -13.15 -6.48 -2.10
C PHE A 347 -12.15 -7.31 -2.89
N SER A 348 -11.68 -6.77 -4.01
CA SER A 348 -10.62 -7.40 -4.81
C SER A 348 -9.35 -6.58 -4.69
N PHE A 349 -8.26 -7.23 -4.30
CA PHE A 349 -6.94 -6.58 -4.29
C PHE A 349 -6.49 -6.23 -5.71
N VAL A 350 -5.80 -5.11 -5.84
CA VAL A 350 -4.96 -4.82 -7.00
C VAL A 350 -3.68 -5.68 -6.88
N LYS A 351 -3.22 -6.31 -7.96
CA LYS A 351 -1.98 -7.12 -7.96
C LYS A 351 -0.75 -6.21 -7.79
N GLU A 352 0.11 -6.50 -6.82
CA GLU A 352 1.37 -5.79 -6.54
C GLU A 352 2.57 -6.77 -6.55
N PRO A 353 3.73 -6.46 -7.17
CA PRO A 353 3.96 -5.36 -8.11
C PRO A 353 3.13 -5.56 -9.38
N LYS A 354 2.74 -4.46 -10.03
CA LYS A 354 1.90 -4.53 -11.20
C LYS A 354 2.74 -5.00 -12.39
N LEU A 355 2.68 -6.30 -12.67
CA LEU A 355 3.33 -6.91 -13.83
C LEU A 355 2.45 -6.67 -15.07
N VAL A 356 2.99 -5.93 -16.02
CA VAL A 356 2.36 -5.61 -17.30
C VAL A 356 3.14 -6.35 -18.38
N MET A 357 2.48 -7.27 -19.07
CA MET A 357 3.06 -7.95 -20.23
C MET A 357 2.51 -7.29 -21.48
N ILE A 358 3.40 -6.76 -22.32
CA ILE A 358 3.04 -6.17 -23.61
C ILE A 358 3.44 -7.07 -24.75
#